data_AF-A0A835ZBU4-F1
#
_entry.id   AF-A0A835ZBU4-F1
#
_cell.length_a   1.000
_cell.length_b   1.000
_cell.length_c   1.000
_cell.angle_alpha   90.00
_cell.angle_beta   90.00
_cell.angle_gamma   90.00
#
_symmetry.space_group_name_H-M   'P 1'
#
loop_
_entity.id
_entity.type
_entity.pdbx_description
1 polymer ?
#
loop_
_entity_poly.entity_id
_entity_poly.type
_entity_poly.pdbx_seq_one_letter_code
_entity_poly.pdbx_strand_id
1 'polypeptide(L)' 'MFAKLLGKLPLGESGQALVGTAIVCAICAIPMINRKTKPGHGLFDSEKPQEIEQAQDAQRKATLGV' A
#
# COMPACT_ATOMS: atom_id res chain seq x y z
N MET A 1 -29.04 -7.82 -8.49
CA MET A 1 -29.25 -6.61 -7.65
C MET A 1 -28.52 -5.39 -8.23
N PHE A 2 -27.23 -5.48 -8.57
CA PHE A 2 -26.45 -4.39 -9.21
C PHE A 2 -26.98 -3.93 -10.58
N ALA A 3 -27.42 -4.86 -11.44
CA ALA A 3 -27.96 -4.51 -12.77
C ALA A 3 -29.20 -3.60 -12.72
N LYS A 4 -30.04 -3.72 -11.69
CA LYS A 4 -31.21 -2.85 -11.50
C LYS A 4 -30.83 -1.43 -11.02
N LEU A 5 -29.66 -1.27 -10.41
CA LEU A 5 -29.15 0.01 -9.91
C LEU A 5 -28.47 0.81 -11.03
N LEU A 6 -27.71 0.14 -11.90
CA LEU A 6 -27.12 0.76 -13.11
C LEU A 6 -28.16 1.05 -14.20
N GLY A 7 -29.25 0.30 -14.26
CA GLY A 7 -30.35 0.52 -15.20
C GLY A 7 -31.15 1.81 -14.98
N LYS A 8 -30.95 2.52 -13.85
CA LYS A 8 -31.59 3.81 -13.55
C LYS A 8 -30.77 5.04 -13.96
N LEU A 9 -29.51 4.85 -14.35
CA LEU A 9 -28.71 5.92 -14.94
C LEU A 9 -29.00 5.97 -16.45
N PRO A 10 -29.16 7.16 -17.06
CA PRO A 10 -29.35 7.34 -18.50
C PRO A 10 -28.02 7.13 -19.24
N LEU A 11 -27.36 6.01 -18.97
CA LEU A 11 -26.09 5.61 -19.55
C LEU A 11 -26.40 4.51 -20.57
N GLY A 12 -25.90 4.69 -21.79
CA GLY A 12 -25.90 3.61 -22.78
C GLY A 12 -25.09 2.40 -22.30
N GLU A 13 -25.14 1.32 -23.06
CA GLU A 13 -24.47 0.04 -22.72
C GLU A 13 -22.97 0.22 -22.41
N SER A 14 -22.29 1.09 -23.16
CA SER A 14 -20.90 1.48 -22.92
C SER A 14 -20.68 2.26 -21.61
N GLY A 15 -21.64 3.10 -21.21
CA GLY A 15 -21.58 3.87 -19.97
C GLY A 15 -21.78 3.00 -18.73
N GLN A 16 -22.64 1.98 -18.81
CA GLN A 16 -22.81 1.02 -17.72
C GLN A 16 -21.54 0.17 -17.51
N ALA A 17 -20.89 -0.25 -18.59
CA ALA A 17 -19.61 -0.98 -18.52
C ALA A 17 -18.49 -0.13 -17.90
N LEU A 18 -18.42 1.16 -18.25
CA LEU A 18 -17.43 2.09 -17.70
C LEU A 18 -17.66 2.35 -16.20
N VAL A 19 -18.90 2.57 -15.78
CA VAL A 19 -19.23 2.76 -14.36
C VAL A 19 -18.93 1.49 -13.56
N GLY A 20 -19.28 0.31 -14.09
CA GLY A 20 -18.97 -0.97 -13.44
C GLY A 20 -17.48 -1.19 -13.26
N THR A 21 -16.69 -0.97 -14.32
CA THR A 21 -15.22 -1.13 -14.26
C THR A 21 -14.56 -0.09 -13.36
N ALA A 22 -15.01 1.16 -13.39
CA ALA A 22 -14.49 2.22 -12.52
C ALA A 22 -14.71 1.90 -11.03
N ILE A 23 -15.87 1.38 -10.65
CA ILE A 23 -16.17 1.00 -9.26
C ILE A 23 -15.24 -0.12 -8.79
N VAL A 24 -15.03 -1.15 -9.61
CA VAL A 24 -14.14 -2.26 -9.25
C VAL A 24 -12.70 -1.77 -9.11
N CYS A 25 -12.20 -0.98 -10.05
CA CYS A 25 -10.87 -0.37 -9.97
C CYS A 25 -10.71 0.50 -8.73
N ALA A 26 -11.71 1.31 -8.37
CA ALA A 26 -11.68 2.15 -7.18
C ALA A 26 -11.56 1.29 -5.90
N ILE A 27 -12.34 0.21 -5.79
CA ILE A 27 -12.26 -0.71 -4.63
C ILE A 27 -10.88 -1.36 -4.52
N CYS A 28 -10.31 -1.81 -5.64
CA CYS A 28 -8.98 -2.40 -5.68
C CYS A 28 -7.85 -1.38 -5.39
N ALA A 29 -8.07 -0.10 -5.66
CA ALA A 29 -7.08 0.97 -5.42
C ALA A 29 -7.02 1.44 -3.96
N ILE A 30 -8.11 1.30 -3.17
CA ILE A 30 -8.16 1.68 -1.75
C ILE A 30 -6.96 1.15 -0.94
N PRO A 31 -6.63 -0.15 -0.95
CA PRO A 31 -5.51 -0.67 -0.19
C PRO A 31 -4.15 -0.16 -0.70
N MET A 32 -4.02 0.17 -1.98
CA MET A 32 -2.77 0.72 -2.52
C MET A 32 -2.50 2.15 -2.07
N ILE A 33 -3.55 2.97 -1.92
CA ILE A 33 -3.42 4.36 -1.45
C ILE A 33 -3.27 4.41 0.08
N ASN A 34 -4.02 3.58 0.81
CA ASN A 34 -4.01 3.62 2.28
C ASN A 34 -2.82 2.89 2.91
N ARG A 35 -2.19 1.93 2.22
CA ARG A 35 -0.97 1.28 2.72
C ARG A 35 0.24 2.11 2.32
N LYS A 36 0.75 2.92 3.26
CA LYS A 36 2.02 3.66 3.11
C LYS A 36 3.22 2.71 2.89
N THR A 37 3.13 1.48 3.36
CA THR A 37 4.14 0.45 3.17
C THR A 37 3.67 -0.58 2.15
N LYS A 38 4.42 -0.70 1.03
CA LYS A 38 4.18 -1.77 0.07
C LYS A 38 4.45 -3.11 0.76
N PRO A 39 3.55 -4.11 0.66
CA PRO A 39 3.89 -5.46 1.11
C PRO A 39 5.15 -5.92 0.38
N GLY A 40 6.19 -6.28 1.14
CA GLY A 40 7.52 -6.60 0.61
C GLY A 40 8.58 -5.51 0.81
N HIS A 41 8.24 -4.30 1.27
CA HIS A 41 9.23 -3.25 1.57
C HIS A 41 10.22 -3.67 2.66
N GLY A 42 9.83 -4.60 3.54
CA GLY A 42 10.69 -5.16 4.59
C GLY A 42 11.38 -6.48 4.24
N LEU A 43 11.32 -6.96 3.00
CA LEU A 43 12.06 -8.18 2.59
C LEU A 43 13.57 -7.93 2.46
N PHE A 44 13.99 -6.66 2.38
CA PHE A 44 15.40 -6.24 2.30
C PHE A 44 15.85 -5.38 3.50
N ASP A 45 14.97 -5.09 4.46
CA ASP A 45 15.35 -4.46 5.74
C ASP A 45 16.24 -5.37 6.61
N SER A 46 16.44 -6.62 6.19
CA SER A 46 17.30 -7.62 6.85
C SER A 46 18.80 -7.40 6.64
N GLU A 47 19.20 -6.62 5.63
CA GLU A 47 20.54 -6.03 5.65
C GLU A 47 20.49 -4.83 6.58
N LYS A 48 20.72 -5.09 7.88
CA LYS A 48 20.77 -4.07 8.93
C LYS A 48 21.46 -2.82 8.36
N PRO A 49 20.77 -1.67 8.28
CA PRO A 49 21.38 -0.43 7.85
C PRO A 49 22.64 -0.20 8.69
N GLN A 50 23.77 0.06 8.04
CA GLN A 50 25.06 0.27 8.72
C GLN A 50 24.94 1.32 9.85
N GLU A 51 24.02 2.27 9.70
CA GLU A 51 23.69 3.29 10.70
C GLU A 51 23.21 2.68 12.04
N ILE A 52 22.44 1.59 12.02
CA ILE A 52 21.96 0.92 13.24
C ILE A 52 23.09 0.13 13.90
N GLU A 53 23.95 -0.52 13.10
CA GLU A 53 25.09 -1.27 13.63
C GLU A 53 26.12 -0.33 14.27
N GLN A 54 26.43 0.79 13.62
CA GLN A 54 27.31 1.83 14.16
C GLN A 54 26.73 2.47 15.43
N ALA A 55 25.41 2.72 15.48
CA ALA A 55 24.76 3.23 16.68
C ALA A 55 24.84 2.24 17.86
N GLN A 56 24.68 0.94 17.60
CA GLN A 56 24.81 -0.10 18.63
C GLN A 56 26.26 -0.26 19.12
N ASP A 57 27.25 -0.16 18.23
CA ASP A 57 28.65 -0.23 18.60
C ASP A 57 29.09 1.02 19.39
N ALA A 58 28.63 2.21 19.01
CA ALA A 58 28.88 3.43 19.77
C ALA A 58 28.31 3.35 21.19
N GLN A 59 27.10 2.81 21.34
CA GLN A 59 26.50 2.58 22.67
C GLN A 59 27.27 1.53 23.48
N ARG A 60 27.74 0.45 22.85
CA ARG A 60 28.60 -0.54 23.52
C ARG A 60 29.91 0.06 24.00
N LYS A 61 30.58 0.86 23.18
CA LYS A 61 31.82 1.57 23.57
C LYS A 61 31.60 2.53 24.74
N ALA A 62 30.53 3.33 24.68
CA ALA A 62 30.16 4.23 25.76
C ALA A 62 29.85 3.49 27.09
N THR A 63 29.24 2.30 27.01
CA THR A 63 28.92 1.48 28.20
C THR A 63 30.17 0.79 28.77
N LEU A 64 31.13 0.41 27.91
CA LEU A 64 32.38 -0.24 28.30
C LEU A 64 33.49 0.75 28.69
N GLY A 65 33.27 2.05 28.52
CA GLY A 65 34.20 3.10 28.92
C GLY A 65 35.50 3.12 28.10
N VAL A 66 35.47 2.63 26.86
CA VAL A 66 36.60 2.63 25.90
C VAL A 66 36.33 3.60 24.76
#